data_AF-A0A9W7GT86-F1
#
_entry.id   AF-A0A9W7GT86-F1
#
_cell.length_a   1.000
_cell.length_b   1.000
_cell.length_c   1.000
_cell.angle_alpha   90.00
_cell.angle_beta   90.00
_cell.angle_gamma   90.00
#
_symmetry.space_group_name_H-M   'P 1'
#
loop_
_entity.id
_entity.type
_entity.pdbx_description
1 polymer ?
#
loop_
_entity_poly.entity_id
_entity_poly.type
_entity_poly.pdbx_seq_one_letter_code
_entity_poly.pdbx_strand_id
1 'polypeptide(L)'
;MEMLGHDINYALELCLWQPIVLSRGGPTLSHLFFADNLVLFGEPTLDQENLVRAILDQFSRFSGHRVNSSKTQIFFYSNVINDLAKSISGALRFQCWLDLGMYLGRL
;
A
#
# COMPACT_ATOMS: atom_id res chain seq x y z
N MET A 1 -11.46 1.84 10.13
CA MET A 1 -11.17 1.86 8.68
C MET A 1 -11.53 3.21 8.05
N GLU A 2 -12.60 3.88 8.47
CA GLU A 2 -13.06 5.16 7.91
C GLU A 2 -11.99 6.27 7.91
N MET A 3 -11.22 6.40 9.00
CA MET A 3 -10.10 7.35 9.10
C MET A 3 -8.99 7.09 8.08
N LEU A 4 -8.59 5.83 7.87
CA LEU A 4 -7.61 5.47 6.84
C LEU A 4 -8.12 5.81 5.45
N GLY A 5 -9.39 5.51 5.17
CA GLY A 5 -10.02 5.88 3.91
C GLY A 5 -9.98 7.38 3.69
N HIS A 6 -10.24 8.18 4.72
CA HIS A 6 -10.15 9.63 4.66
C HIS A 6 -8.73 10.12 4.38
N ASP A 7 -7.72 9.64 5.12
CA ASP A 7 -6.31 10.04 4.91
C ASP A 7 -5.80 9.68 3.50
N ILE A 8 -6.18 8.50 2.97
CA ILE A 8 -5.81 8.09 1.61
C ILE A 8 -6.51 8.96 0.56
N ASN A 9 -7.80 9.26 0.72
CA ASN A 9 -8.51 10.14 -0.20
C ASN A 9 -7.96 11.56 -0.16
N TYR A 10 -7.63 12.07 1.04
CA TYR A 10 -6.98 13.37 1.19
C TYR A 10 -5.63 13.42 0.47
N ALA A 11 -4.82 12.36 0.58
CA ALA A 11 -3.56 12.25 -0.14
C ALA A 11 -3.75 12.19 -1.67
N LEU A 12 -4.84 11.58 -2.17
CA LEU A 12 -5.22 11.60 -3.59
C LEU A 12 -5.63 13.00 -4.06
N GLU A 13 -6.45 13.71 -3.29
CA GLU A 13 -6.91 15.07 -3.61
C GLU A 13 -5.75 16.07 -3.68
N LEU A 14 -4.71 15.86 -2.86
CA LEU A 14 -3.48 16.65 -2.87
C LEU A 14 -2.48 16.22 -3.96
N CYS A 15 -2.82 15.24 -4.80
CA CYS A 15 -1.92 14.63 -5.78
C CYS A 15 -0.61 14.09 -5.18
N LEU A 16 -0.62 13.77 -3.88
CA LEU A 16 0.51 13.17 -3.18
C LEU A 16 0.54 11.66 -3.39
N TRP A 17 -0.63 11.02 -3.51
CA TRP A 17 -0.73 9.59 -3.79
C TRP A 17 -0.78 9.31 -5.29
N GLN A 18 0.05 8.39 -5.76
CA GLN A 18 0.12 7.95 -7.15
C GLN A 18 -0.57 6.58 -7.31
N PRO A 19 -1.87 6.52 -7.66
CA PRO A 19 -2.61 5.26 -7.76
C PRO A 19 -2.24 4.47 -9.02
N ILE A 20 -2.58 3.17 -9.03
CA ILE A 20 -2.35 2.30 -10.19
C ILE A 20 -3.55 2.38 -11.14
N VAL A 21 -3.31 2.54 -12.43
CA VAL A 21 -4.35 2.48 -13.48
C VAL A 21 -4.50 1.04 -13.97
N LEU A 22 -5.69 0.46 -13.86
CA LEU A 22 -5.91 -0.97 -14.19
C LEU A 22 -5.89 -1.27 -15.69
N SER A 23 -6.21 -0.30 -16.54
CA SER A 23 -6.18 -0.43 -18.01
C SER A 23 -6.12 0.95 -18.68
N ARG A 24 -5.72 1.03 -19.96
CA ARG A 24 -5.71 2.30 -20.70
C ARG A 24 -7.11 2.93 -20.71
N GLY A 25 -7.29 4.04 -19.99
CA GLY A 25 -8.58 4.72 -19.80
C GLY A 25 -9.50 4.06 -18.76
N GLY A 26 -9.01 3.08 -18.02
CA GLY A 26 -9.74 2.40 -16.95
C GLY A 26 -9.65 3.10 -15.61
N PRO A 27 -10.34 2.57 -14.58
CA PRO A 27 -10.34 3.15 -13.25
C PRO A 27 -8.96 3.08 -12.60
N THR A 28 -8.68 4.08 -11.76
CA THR A 28 -7.55 4.10 -10.84
C THR A 28 -7.89 3.31 -9.58
N LEU A 29 -6.91 2.57 -9.09
CA LEU A 29 -6.99 1.80 -7.87
C LEU A 29 -5.91 2.32 -6.92
N SER A 30 -6.35 2.80 -5.75
CA SER A 30 -5.49 3.30 -4.68
C SER A 30 -5.51 2.39 -3.46
N HIS A 31 -6.67 1.83 -3.13
CA HIS A 31 -6.82 0.94 -1.97
C HIS A 31 -8.03 0.01 -2.09
N LEU A 32 -8.00 -1.09 -1.34
CA LEU A 32 -9.09 -2.05 -1.17
C LEU A 32 -9.26 -2.36 0.32
N PHE A 33 -10.45 -2.12 0.86
CA PHE A 33 -10.83 -2.55 2.20
C PHE A 33 -11.52 -3.91 2.14
N PHE A 34 -11.03 -4.85 2.95
CA PHE A 34 -11.70 -6.08 3.31
C PHE A 34 -12.15 -6.00 4.78
N ALA A 35 -12.81 -7.04 5.30
CA ALA A 35 -13.33 -7.09 6.68
C ALA A 35 -12.26 -6.65 7.71
N ASP A 36 -11.07 -7.24 7.65
CA ASP A 36 -9.98 -6.98 8.60
C ASP A 36 -8.67 -6.52 7.94
N ASN A 37 -8.63 -6.45 6.61
CA ASN A 37 -7.40 -6.19 5.85
C ASN A 37 -7.56 -4.98 4.94
N LEU A 38 -6.45 -4.28 4.73
CA LEU A 38 -6.33 -3.17 3.78
C LEU A 38 -5.22 -3.51 2.79
N VAL A 39 -5.52 -3.37 1.50
CA VAL A 39 -4.54 -3.46 0.42
C VAL A 39 -4.36 -2.08 -0.18
N LEU A 40 -3.11 -1.62 -0.30
CA LEU A 40 -2.75 -0.33 -0.88
C LEU A 40 -2.12 -0.55 -2.25
N PHE A 41 -2.49 0.29 -3.21
CA PHE A 41 -2.01 0.28 -4.58
C PHE A 41 -1.41 1.64 -4.89
N GLY A 42 -0.11 1.65 -5.19
CA GLY A 42 0.57 2.86 -5.61
C GLY A 42 1.84 2.56 -6.39
N GLU A 43 2.40 3.60 -6.99
CA GLU A 43 3.69 3.47 -7.67
C GLU A 43 4.80 3.08 -6.69
N PRO A 44 5.75 2.22 -7.10
CA PRO A 44 6.83 1.74 -6.24
C PRO A 44 7.93 2.81 -6.13
N THR A 45 7.63 3.96 -5.55
CA THR A 45 8.61 5.03 -5.31
C THR A 45 8.88 5.21 -3.82
N LEU A 46 10.05 5.75 -3.48
CA LEU A 46 10.41 6.04 -2.09
C LEU A 46 9.50 7.13 -1.47
N ASP A 47 8.97 8.03 -2.30
CA ASP A 47 8.03 9.05 -1.83
C ASP A 47 6.69 8.42 -1.41
N GLN A 48 6.13 7.56 -2.27
CA GLN A 48 4.92 6.79 -1.94
C GLN A 48 5.12 5.90 -0.71
N GLU A 49 6.29 5.29 -0.56
CA GLU A 49 6.65 4.53 0.64
C GLU A 49 6.58 5.38 1.92
N ASN A 50 7.21 6.56 1.93
CA ASN A 50 7.20 7.45 3.09
C ASN A 50 5.79 7.95 3.40
N LEU A 51 4.99 8.23 2.37
CA LEU A 51 3.58 8.63 2.51
C LEU A 51 2.75 7.51 3.14
N VAL A 52 2.88 6.27 2.64
CA VAL A 52 2.24 5.08 3.24
C VAL A 52 2.62 4.94 4.70
N ARG A 53 3.91 5.07 5.03
CA ARG A 53 4.40 4.95 6.40
C ARG A 53 3.80 6.03 7.30
N ALA A 54 3.70 7.27 6.82
CA ALA A 54 3.11 8.38 7.56
C ALA A 54 1.61 8.15 7.83
N ILE A 55 0.83 7.75 6.81
CA ILE A 55 -0.60 7.45 6.95
C ILE A 55 -0.83 6.30 7.95
N LEU A 56 -0.03 5.24 7.86
CA LEU A 56 -0.11 4.09 8.77
C LEU A 56 0.28 4.45 10.21
N ASP A 57 1.33 5.27 10.40
CA ASP A 57 1.74 5.74 11.72
C ASP A 57 0.66 6.64 12.35
N GLN A 58 0.12 7.58 11.57
CA GLN A 58 -0.99 8.43 11.98
C GLN A 58 -2.21 7.60 12.40
N PHE A 59 -2.61 6.64 11.56
CA PHE A 59 -3.70 5.72 11.90
C PHE A 59 -3.40 4.92 13.17
N SER A 60 -2.18 4.40 13.34
CA SER A 60 -1.80 3.66 14.54
C SER A 60 -1.91 4.50 15.80
N ARG A 61 -1.57 5.79 15.73
CA ARG A 61 -1.68 6.73 16.86
C ARG A 61 -3.13 7.02 17.22
N PHE A 62 -3.98 7.27 16.22
CA PHE A 62 -5.37 7.62 16.46
C PHE A 62 -6.25 6.43 16.82
N SER A 63 -6.04 5.27 16.19
CA SER A 63 -6.85 4.07 16.39
C SER A 63 -6.44 3.28 17.63
N GLY A 64 -5.22 3.50 18.17
CA GLY A 64 -4.60 2.64 19.18
C GLY A 64 -4.28 1.23 18.67
N HIS A 65 -4.66 0.91 17.44
CA HIS A 65 -4.37 -0.35 16.77
C HIS A 65 -3.00 -0.26 16.12
N ARG A 66 -2.03 -1.01 16.67
CA ARG A 66 -0.69 -1.06 16.11
C ARG A 66 -0.73 -1.77 14.77
N VAL A 67 -0.36 -1.08 13.70
CA VAL A 67 -0.14 -1.72 12.39
C VAL A 67 0.90 -2.81 12.61
N ASN A 68 0.46 -4.06 12.43
CA ASN A 68 1.33 -5.20 12.68
C ASN A 68 2.17 -5.44 11.43
N SER A 69 3.40 -4.95 11.45
CA SER A 69 4.38 -5.14 10.37
C SER A 69 4.60 -6.61 9.98
N SER A 70 4.27 -7.56 10.87
CA SER A 70 4.33 -9.00 10.59
C SER A 70 3.11 -9.54 9.84
N LYS A 71 1.99 -8.80 9.81
CA LYS A 71 0.79 -9.10 9.03
C LYS A 71 0.68 -8.22 7.77
N THR A 72 1.33 -7.07 7.74
CA THR A 72 1.38 -6.19 6.57
C THR A 72 2.35 -6.76 5.54
N GLN A 73 1.88 -6.89 4.30
CA GLN A 73 2.64 -7.43 3.18
C GLN A 73 2.70 -6.40 2.04
N ILE A 74 3.84 -6.35 1.36
CA ILE A 74 4.01 -5.52 0.16
C ILE A 74 4.15 -6.44 -1.03
N PHE A 75 3.39 -6.13 -2.08
CA PHE A 75 3.45 -6.81 -3.36
C PHE A 75 3.97 -5.84 -4.42
N PHE A 76 4.91 -6.30 -5.22
CA PHE A 76 5.39 -5.58 -6.38
C PHE A 76 4.96 -6.33 -7.63
N TYR A 77 4.39 -5.62 -8.61
CA TYR A 77 4.19 -6.21 -9.94
C TYR A 77 5.54 -6.57 -10.55
N SER A 78 5.59 -7.63 -11.37
CA SER A 78 6.83 -8.26 -11.87
C SER A 78 7.82 -7.34 -12.59
N ASN A 79 7.44 -6.10 -12.90
CA ASN A 79 8.27 -5.12 -13.60
C ASN A 79 9.01 -4.13 -12.67
N VAL A 80 8.91 -4.28 -11.34
CA VAL A 80 9.66 -3.45 -10.39
C VAL A 80 11.10 -3.94 -10.28
N ILE A 81 12.06 -3.02 -10.40
CA ILE A 81 13.48 -3.29 -10.25
C ILE A 81 13.75 -3.87 -8.86
N ASN A 82 14.42 -5.02 -8.79
CA ASN A 82 14.68 -5.76 -7.54
C ASN A 82 15.35 -4.90 -6.44
N ASP A 83 16.23 -3.97 -6.83
CA ASP A 83 16.86 -3.01 -5.90
C ASP A 83 15.85 -2.04 -5.29
N LEU A 84 14.94 -1.49 -6.10
CA LEU A 84 13.89 -0.57 -5.64
C LEU A 84 12.92 -1.29 -4.70
N ALA A 85 12.53 -2.52 -5.05
CA ALA A 85 11.70 -3.38 -4.20
C ALA A 85 12.38 -3.65 -2.84
N LYS A 86 13.70 -3.90 -2.83
CA LYS A 86 14.48 -4.10 -1.60
C LYS A 86 14.62 -2.82 -0.77
N SER A 87 14.79 -1.66 -1.40
CA SER A 87 14.83 -0.37 -0.70
C SER A 87 13.51 -0.06 -0.02
N ILE A 88 12.39 -0.25 -0.73
CA ILE A 88 11.04 -0.02 -0.21
C ILE A 88 10.71 -1.02 0.90
N SER A 89 11.07 -2.30 0.73
CA SER A 89 10.87 -3.32 1.75
C SER A 89 11.66 -3.05 3.02
N GLY A 90 12.92 -2.64 2.88
CA GLY A 90 13.79 -2.27 3.98
C GLY A 90 13.29 -1.04 4.74
N ALA A 91 12.77 -0.04 4.02
CA ALA A 91 12.23 1.17 4.61
C ALA A 91 10.94 0.92 5.42
N LEU A 92 10.03 0.09 4.90
CA LEU A 92 8.77 -0.25 5.57
C LEU A 92 8.88 -1.37 6.61
N ARG A 93 9.96 -2.17 6.54
CA ARG A 93 10.18 -3.37 7.37
C ARG A 93 9.04 -4.39 7.24
N PHE A 94 8.35 -4.40 6.11
CA PHE A 94 7.28 -5.36 5.80
C PHE A 94 7.84 -6.56 5.03
N GLN A 95 7.14 -7.69 5.09
CA GLN A 95 7.50 -8.85 4.30
C GLN A 95 7.12 -8.60 2.83
N CYS A 96 8.08 -8.84 1.92
CA CYS A 96 7.85 -8.68 0.48
C CYS A 96 7.62 -10.02 -0.19
N TRP A 97 6.48 -10.12 -0.85
CA TRP A 97 6.08 -11.31 -1.60
C TRP A 97 5.98 -10.93 -3.07
N LEU A 98 6.65 -11.71 -3.93
CA LEU A 98 6.61 -11.52 -5.38
C LEU A 98 5.32 -12.07 -6.01
N ASP A 99 4.49 -12.77 -5.24
CA ASP A 99 3.29 -13.45 -5.73
C ASP A 99 2.06 -13.08 -4.90
N LEU A 100 1.13 -12.32 -5.52
CA LEU A 100 -0.19 -11.98 -4.97
C LEU A 100 -1.18 -13.16 -5.04
N GLY A 101 -0.88 -14.18 -5.88
CA GLY A 101 -1.74 -15.33 -6.16
C GLY A 101 -1.99 -16.23 -4.95
N MET A 102 -1.10 -16.23 -3.96
CA MET A 102 -1.33 -16.91 -2.69
C MET A 102 -2.30 -16.19 -1.75
N TYR A 103 -2.41 -14.85 -1.83
CA TYR A 103 -3.27 -14.07 -0.93
C TYR A 103 -4.73 -14.02 -1.39
N LEU A 104 -4.97 -14.09 -2.70
CA LEU A 104 -6.32 -14.09 -3.28
C LEU A 104 -6.90 -15.49 -3.51
N GLY A 105 -6.15 -16.54 -3.19
CA GLY A 105 -6.55 -17.94 -3.33
C GLY A 105 -6.71 -18.33 -4.80
N ARG A 106 -5.64 -18.93 -5.39
CA ARG A 106 -5.62 -19.61 -6.70
C ARG A 106 -6.63 -19.04 -7.72
N LEU A 107 -6.18 -18.08 -8.51
CA LEU A 107 -6.63 -18.05 -9.91
C LEU A 107 -6.05 -19.26 -10.65
#